data_AF-A0A661QJ36-F1
#
_entry.id   AF-A0A661QJ36-F1
#
_cell.length_a   1.000
_cell.length_b   1.000
_cell.length_c   1.000
_cell.angle_alpha   90.00
_cell.angle_beta   90.00
_cell.angle_gamma   90.00
#
_symmetry.space_group_name_H-M   'P 1'
#
loop_
_entity.id
_entity.type
_entity.pdbx_description
1 polymer ?
#
loop_
_entity_poly.entity_id
_entity_poly.type
_entity_poly.pdbx_seq_one_letter_code
_entity_poly.pdbx_strand_id
1 'polypeptide(L)'
;MFIHMRNKAASLLTGSPDRLFTRPRGQQERCACAYPAGRILTRMMQALTTALLFAVIILLTTPAITQAAEIINSAWLYGNSQLLSQSSVTVSTVQRTAATIELFNYYPAAGGESINVNITGQSPSGSETGPFVPLPVVSPFGSTTPFDLSNPLTLNPTAVFHVGEPLFLRTTDGDQNLDPTLAETIVVTVTSAETGDREVLLLIETGSDSGIFSGYLGTTAAPAGSDNGLLSLIANGTLTASYYDSDDGSDSTTAAALVDPFGLVFDSTTGQPIDGVTVTLVDAASGLPATVMGDDGVSSYPSSVISGATTTDSSGHTYTPPVGGYRFPLIASGDYRLEITPPEGYRAPSIVPTALIQMLPGAPFSIESGSRGGNFAVNPGPTIQIDIPIDSGPGATGLWVKKETNKSRAAIGDFVA
;
A
#
# COMPACT_ATOMS: atom_id res chain seq x y z
N MET A 1 17.42 -13.27 -46.82
CA MET A 1 17.87 -12.75 -48.12
C MET A 1 17.95 -11.23 -47.98
N PHE A 2 19.17 -10.71 -47.80
CA PHE A 2 19.50 -9.29 -47.61
C PHE A 2 19.50 -8.56 -48.96
N ILE A 3 18.97 -7.34 -49.03
CA ILE A 3 19.50 -6.30 -49.94
C ILE A 3 19.53 -4.94 -49.21
N HIS A 4 20.75 -4.44 -49.05
CA HIS A 4 21.15 -3.08 -48.70
C HIS A 4 21.02 -2.15 -49.92
N MET A 5 20.71 -0.86 -49.70
CA MET A 5 21.25 0.23 -50.52
C MET A 5 21.76 1.37 -49.64
N ARG A 6 22.96 1.83 -49.96
CA ARG A 6 23.72 2.92 -49.32
C ARG A 6 23.97 4.02 -50.37
N ASN A 7 23.76 5.27 -49.94
CA ASN A 7 24.60 6.46 -50.10
C ASN A 7 24.72 7.32 -51.39
N LYS A 8 24.87 8.63 -51.08
CA LYS A 8 25.49 9.80 -51.78
C LYS A 8 24.56 10.65 -52.66
N ALA A 9 24.61 12.00 -52.69
CA ALA A 9 25.43 13.04 -52.03
C ALA A 9 24.74 14.43 -52.20
N ALA A 10 24.77 15.31 -51.17
CA ALA A 10 25.46 16.61 -51.06
C ALA A 10 25.15 17.75 -52.07
N SER A 11 24.71 18.91 -51.55
CA SER A 11 24.98 20.28 -52.05
C SER A 11 24.51 21.31 -51.00
N LEU A 12 25.43 21.98 -50.26
CA LEU A 12 25.83 23.41 -50.38
C LEU A 12 24.68 24.42 -50.17
N LEU A 13 24.81 25.57 -49.50
CA LEU A 13 25.78 26.18 -48.57
C LEU A 13 25.10 27.49 -48.13
N THR A 14 25.15 27.83 -46.85
CA THR A 14 24.68 29.09 -46.28
C THR A 14 25.68 30.22 -46.57
N GLY A 15 25.18 31.42 -46.91
CA GLY A 15 26.00 32.61 -47.16
C GLY A 15 25.23 33.90 -46.95
N SER A 16 25.49 34.57 -45.82
CA SER A 16 25.05 35.91 -45.45
C SER A 16 25.79 36.98 -46.26
N PRO A 17 25.17 38.11 -46.66
CA PRO A 17 25.90 39.28 -47.12
C PRO A 17 25.81 40.43 -46.12
N ASP A 18 26.99 40.90 -45.69
CA ASP A 18 27.17 42.16 -45.01
C ASP A 18 27.78 43.16 -46.01
N ARG A 19 27.15 44.35 -46.09
CA ARG A 19 27.77 45.67 -46.26
C ARG A 19 28.58 46.06 -47.52
N LEU A 20 28.06 47.09 -48.20
CA LEU A 20 28.65 48.43 -48.45
C LEU A 20 28.62 48.94 -49.92
N PHE A 21 28.06 50.16 -50.03
CA PHE A 21 28.28 51.24 -51.01
C PHE A 21 28.15 50.96 -52.51
N THR A 22 27.12 51.58 -53.12
CA THR A 22 27.30 52.74 -54.02
C THR A 22 25.94 53.35 -54.41
N ARG A 23 25.83 54.67 -54.25
CA ARG A 23 24.86 55.58 -54.90
C ARG A 23 25.64 56.31 -56.03
N PRO A 24 25.06 56.95 -57.08
CA PRO A 24 23.89 57.84 -56.91
C PRO A 24 22.98 58.10 -58.16
N ARG A 25 21.98 58.99 -57.94
CA ARG A 25 21.25 59.86 -58.90
C ARG A 25 20.29 59.18 -59.88
N GLY A 26 19.07 59.66 -60.13
CA GLY A 26 18.37 60.85 -59.64
C GLY A 26 17.10 61.08 -60.48
N GLN A 27 16.03 61.56 -59.84
CA GLN A 27 14.90 62.35 -60.37
C GLN A 27 13.89 62.41 -59.21
N GLN A 28 13.87 63.46 -58.39
CA GLN A 28 13.02 64.64 -58.56
C GLN A 28 11.65 64.33 -59.15
N GLU A 29 10.63 64.31 -58.29
CA GLU A 29 9.47 65.17 -58.45
C GLU A 29 8.98 65.66 -57.09
N ARG A 30 8.72 66.96 -57.04
CA ARG A 30 8.22 67.71 -55.90
C ARG A 30 6.69 67.61 -55.90
N CYS A 31 6.10 67.52 -54.71
CA CYS A 31 5.01 68.44 -54.33
C CYS A 31 4.76 68.33 -52.83
N ALA A 32 5.07 69.42 -52.13
CA ALA A 32 4.55 69.72 -50.81
C ALA A 32 3.69 70.97 -50.95
N CYS A 33 2.46 70.95 -50.44
CA CYS A 33 1.77 72.14 -50.00
C CYS A 33 0.85 71.78 -48.82
N ALA A 34 0.98 72.58 -47.77
CA ALA A 34 0.36 72.48 -46.46
C ALA A 34 -1.04 73.11 -46.40
N TYR A 35 -1.86 72.71 -45.42
CA TYR A 35 -2.48 73.52 -44.34
C TYR A 35 -3.72 72.83 -43.71
N PRO A 36 -4.29 73.28 -42.55
CA PRO A 36 -4.49 72.41 -41.40
C PRO A 36 -5.96 72.34 -40.91
N ALA A 37 -6.13 71.67 -39.76
CA ALA A 37 -7.19 71.83 -38.77
C ALA A 37 -8.59 71.25 -39.07
N GLY A 38 -9.13 70.52 -38.08
CA GLY A 38 -10.59 70.46 -37.86
C GLY A 38 -11.22 69.08 -37.59
N ARG A 39 -11.05 68.59 -36.36
CA ARG A 39 -12.03 67.83 -35.54
C ARG A 39 -13.15 67.03 -36.23
N ILE A 40 -13.07 65.70 -36.17
CA ILE A 40 -14.18 64.77 -35.87
C ILE A 40 -13.56 63.55 -35.15
N LEU A 41 -13.36 63.61 -33.83
CA LEU A 41 -14.16 62.93 -32.79
C LEU A 41 -14.69 61.53 -33.14
N THR A 42 -14.38 60.59 -32.24
CA THR A 42 -14.97 59.26 -31.98
C THR A 42 -14.49 58.04 -32.79
N ARG A 43 -13.99 57.05 -32.02
CA ARG A 43 -13.70 55.64 -32.35
C ARG A 43 -12.25 55.24 -32.67
N MET A 44 -11.28 55.54 -31.80
CA MET A 44 -10.03 54.73 -31.70
C MET A 44 -9.42 54.81 -30.30
N MET A 45 -10.17 54.39 -29.28
CA MET A 45 -9.65 54.30 -27.90
C MET A 45 -10.27 53.12 -27.12
N GLN A 46 -10.40 51.97 -27.80
CA GLN A 46 -10.82 50.69 -27.21
C GLN A 46 -9.85 49.53 -27.50
N ALA A 47 -8.70 49.80 -28.11
CA ALA A 47 -7.77 48.76 -28.57
C ALA A 47 -6.45 48.67 -27.78
N LEU A 48 -6.33 49.36 -26.63
CA LEU A 48 -5.07 49.36 -25.86
C LEU A 48 -5.22 49.11 -24.35
N THR A 49 -6.39 48.67 -23.88
CA THR A 49 -6.63 48.27 -22.47
C THR A 49 -7.03 46.81 -22.31
N THR A 50 -7.14 46.05 -23.40
CA THR A 50 -7.47 44.60 -23.39
C THR A 50 -6.24 43.68 -23.43
N ALA A 51 -5.03 44.23 -23.53
CA ALA A 51 -3.77 43.46 -23.57
C ALA A 51 -3.01 43.41 -22.22
N LEU A 52 -3.61 43.92 -21.13
CA LEU A 52 -2.99 43.94 -19.81
C LEU A 52 -3.93 43.42 -18.71
N LEU A 53 -4.72 42.38 -19.02
CA LEU A 53 -5.54 41.64 -18.06
C LEU A 53 -5.38 40.11 -18.18
N PHE A 54 -4.24 39.66 -18.72
CA PHE A 54 -3.84 38.26 -18.78
C PHE A 54 -2.46 38.11 -18.14
N ALA A 55 -2.40 38.30 -16.83
CA ALA A 55 -1.22 37.97 -16.05
C ALA A 55 -1.64 37.45 -14.67
N VAL A 56 -1.63 36.12 -14.58
CA VAL A 56 -1.29 35.34 -13.38
C VAL A 56 -2.29 35.44 -12.22
N ILE A 57 -3.32 34.58 -12.28
CA ILE A 57 -3.87 33.94 -11.08
C ILE A 57 -3.47 32.47 -11.18
N ILE A 58 -2.41 32.07 -10.47
CA ILE A 58 -2.13 30.66 -10.21
C ILE A 58 -3.08 30.27 -9.08
N LEU A 59 -4.24 29.71 -9.43
CA LEU A 59 -4.96 28.86 -8.49
C LEU A 59 -4.16 27.56 -8.35
N LEU A 60 -3.91 27.17 -7.10
CA LEU A 60 -3.50 25.81 -6.76
C LEU A 60 -4.66 24.87 -7.12
N THR A 61 -4.70 24.44 -8.38
CA THR A 61 -5.44 23.24 -8.77
C THR A 61 -4.49 22.06 -8.56
N THR A 62 -4.97 21.02 -7.88
CA THR A 62 -4.38 19.69 -7.96
C THR A 62 -4.15 19.34 -9.43
N PRO A 63 -3.07 18.62 -9.78
CA PRO A 63 -2.86 18.24 -11.16
C PRO A 63 -4.04 17.35 -11.58
N ALA A 64 -4.89 17.85 -12.46
CA ALA A 64 -5.78 17.00 -13.23
C ALA A 64 -4.85 16.07 -14.03
N ILE A 65 -5.10 14.76 -13.94
CA ILE A 65 -4.47 13.77 -14.80
C ILE A 65 -4.77 14.23 -16.23
N THR A 66 -3.73 14.58 -16.98
CA THR A 66 -3.87 15.22 -18.29
C THR A 66 -4.54 14.27 -19.26
N GLN A 67 -5.79 14.57 -19.61
CA GLN A 67 -6.55 13.89 -20.66
C GLN A 67 -5.77 13.89 -21.99
N ALA A 68 -5.89 12.77 -22.69
CA ALA A 68 -5.45 12.51 -24.06
C ALA A 68 -5.45 13.76 -24.98
N ALA A 69 -4.41 13.94 -25.78
CA ALA A 69 -4.45 14.92 -26.87
C ALA A 69 -5.44 14.43 -27.96
N GLU A 70 -6.47 15.23 -28.24
CA GLU A 70 -7.40 14.98 -29.33
C GLU A 70 -6.78 15.47 -30.66
N ILE A 71 -6.50 14.55 -31.57
CA ILE A 71 -6.03 14.87 -32.93
C ILE A 71 -7.26 14.96 -33.84
N ILE A 72 -7.69 16.18 -34.13
CA ILE A 72 -8.81 16.45 -35.03
C ILE A 72 -8.27 16.74 -36.43
N ASN A 73 -8.51 15.84 -37.39
CA ASN A 73 -8.26 16.09 -38.81
C ASN A 73 -9.56 16.51 -39.50
N SER A 74 -9.66 17.79 -39.87
CA SER A 74 -10.83 18.35 -40.56
C SER A 74 -10.52 18.64 -42.03
N ALA A 75 -11.41 18.22 -42.93
CA ALA A 75 -11.39 18.55 -44.33
C ALA A 75 -12.62 19.39 -44.71
N TRP A 76 -12.38 20.49 -45.44
CA TRP A 76 -13.44 21.35 -45.97
C TRP A 76 -13.34 21.43 -47.50
N LEU A 77 -14.47 21.27 -48.17
CA LEU A 77 -14.62 21.52 -49.60
C LEU A 77 -15.36 22.84 -49.81
N TYR A 78 -14.72 23.79 -50.50
CA TYR A 78 -15.32 25.06 -50.87
C TYR A 78 -15.55 25.15 -52.39
N GLY A 79 -16.63 25.80 -52.81
CA GLY A 79 -16.89 26.16 -54.20
C GLY A 79 -17.70 27.46 -54.26
N ASN A 80 -17.35 28.36 -55.19
CA ASN A 80 -17.93 29.71 -55.29
C ASN A 80 -17.95 30.49 -53.97
N SER A 81 -16.91 30.33 -53.15
CA SER A 81 -16.81 30.92 -51.80
C SER A 81 -17.89 30.44 -50.81
N GLN A 82 -18.59 29.36 -51.11
CA GLN A 82 -19.48 28.65 -50.18
C GLN A 82 -18.87 27.32 -49.75
N LEU A 83 -19.09 26.95 -48.50
CA LEU A 83 -18.77 25.63 -47.97
C LEU A 83 -19.72 24.60 -48.58
N LEU A 84 -19.18 23.65 -49.34
CA LEU A 84 -19.94 22.58 -50.02
C LEU A 84 -20.00 21.29 -49.19
N SER A 85 -18.94 20.99 -48.44
CA SER A 85 -18.87 19.80 -47.59
C SER A 85 -17.83 19.98 -46.50
N GLN A 86 -18.05 19.35 -45.35
CA GLN A 86 -17.01 19.16 -44.34
C GLN A 86 -17.02 17.70 -43.86
N SER A 87 -15.84 17.19 -43.54
CA SER A 87 -15.67 15.96 -42.78
C SER A 87 -14.60 16.16 -41.72
N SER A 88 -14.73 15.46 -40.60
CA SER A 88 -13.70 15.42 -39.57
C SER A 88 -13.46 13.98 -39.15
N VAL A 89 -12.21 13.67 -38.83
CA VAL A 89 -11.78 12.42 -38.20
C VAL A 89 -11.09 12.81 -36.90
N THR A 90 -11.60 12.32 -35.79
CA THR A 90 -11.01 12.50 -34.46
C THR A 90 -10.23 11.24 -34.10
N VAL A 91 -9.00 11.41 -33.60
CA VAL A 91 -8.18 10.34 -33.00
C VAL A 91 -7.75 10.80 -31.61
N SER A 92 -8.15 10.07 -30.58
CA SER A 92 -7.74 10.33 -29.20
C SER A 92 -6.51 9.50 -28.86
N THR A 93 -5.45 10.11 -28.32
CA THR A 93 -4.27 9.37 -27.85
C THR A 93 -4.34 9.23 -26.33
N VAL A 94 -4.69 8.03 -25.83
CA VAL A 94 -4.68 7.74 -24.38
C VAL A 94 -3.24 7.78 -23.87
N GLN A 95 -2.98 8.60 -22.85
CA GLN A 95 -1.70 8.58 -22.15
C GLN A 95 -1.71 7.41 -21.18
N ARG A 96 -0.93 6.36 -21.48
CA ARG A 96 -0.82 5.19 -20.60
C ARG A 96 -0.35 5.58 -19.20
N THR A 97 -1.04 5.06 -18.18
CA THR A 97 -0.70 5.25 -16.77
C THR A 97 -0.50 3.91 -16.10
N ALA A 98 0.44 3.83 -15.15
CA ALA A 98 0.58 2.62 -14.36
C ALA A 98 -0.57 2.53 -13.34
N ALA A 99 -1.21 1.37 -13.28
CA ALA A 99 -2.24 1.10 -12.30
C ALA A 99 -1.67 0.85 -10.89
N THR A 100 -2.43 1.19 -9.86
CA THR A 100 -2.15 0.81 -8.46
C THR A 100 -3.39 0.22 -7.80
N ILE A 101 -3.24 -0.85 -7.02
CA ILE A 101 -4.32 -1.43 -6.20
C ILE A 101 -4.00 -1.19 -4.73
N GLU A 102 -5.00 -0.80 -3.97
CA GLU A 102 -4.94 -0.66 -2.52
C GLU A 102 -6.13 -1.39 -1.89
N LEU A 103 -5.89 -1.98 -0.72
CA LEU A 103 -6.92 -2.69 0.03
C LEU A 103 -7.20 -1.96 1.34
N PHE A 104 -8.45 -2.01 1.80
CA PHE A 104 -8.93 -1.24 2.94
C PHE A 104 -9.85 -2.08 3.83
N ASN A 105 -9.87 -1.74 5.12
CA ASN A 105 -10.91 -2.17 6.06
C ASN A 105 -11.79 -0.98 6.46
N TYR A 106 -12.96 -1.29 7.02
CA TYR A 106 -13.83 -0.30 7.63
C TYR A 106 -13.57 -0.23 9.14
N TYR A 107 -13.00 0.89 9.61
CA TYR A 107 -12.88 1.19 11.03
C TYR A 107 -13.17 2.68 11.27
N PRO A 108 -14.28 3.05 11.97
CA PRO A 108 -14.77 4.42 12.04
C PRO A 108 -13.98 5.35 12.98
N ALA A 109 -12.72 5.01 13.34
CA ALA A 109 -11.89 5.89 14.15
C ALA A 109 -11.28 7.04 13.34
N ALA A 110 -10.89 8.11 14.04
CA ALA A 110 -10.33 9.31 13.43
C ALA A 110 -9.00 8.98 12.72
N GLY A 111 -8.97 9.14 11.39
CA GLY A 111 -7.76 8.94 10.58
C GLY A 111 -7.99 8.29 9.21
N GLY A 112 -9.15 7.64 9.01
CA GLY A 112 -9.46 6.99 7.73
C GLY A 112 -9.72 7.96 6.59
N GLU A 113 -9.49 7.47 5.38
CA GLU A 113 -9.77 8.18 4.13
C GLU A 113 -11.26 8.07 3.80
N SER A 114 -11.88 9.18 3.37
CA SER A 114 -13.25 9.17 2.88
C SER A 114 -13.29 8.73 1.42
N ILE A 115 -13.79 7.53 1.17
CA ILE A 115 -13.83 6.90 -0.15
C ILE A 115 -15.29 6.63 -0.53
N ASN A 116 -15.70 7.10 -1.71
CA ASN A 116 -16.97 6.67 -2.32
C ASN A 116 -16.81 5.21 -2.73
N VAL A 117 -17.73 4.35 -2.29
CA VAL A 117 -17.71 2.92 -2.63
C VAL A 117 -18.95 2.58 -3.43
N ASN A 118 -18.76 2.03 -4.62
CA ASN A 118 -19.84 1.60 -5.49
C ASN A 118 -20.27 0.15 -5.22
N ILE A 119 -21.49 -0.20 -5.62
CA ILE A 119 -21.96 -1.59 -5.62
C ILE A 119 -21.09 -2.38 -6.58
N THR A 120 -20.38 -3.37 -6.03
CA THR A 120 -19.47 -4.22 -6.79
C THR A 120 -20.25 -5.23 -7.60
N GLY A 121 -19.89 -5.39 -8.88
CA GLY A 121 -20.36 -6.51 -9.69
C GLY A 121 -19.49 -7.73 -9.44
N GLN A 122 -20.07 -8.92 -9.48
CA GLN A 122 -19.36 -10.19 -9.38
C GLN A 122 -19.70 -11.06 -10.58
N SER A 123 -18.76 -11.89 -11.04
CA SER A 123 -18.95 -12.83 -12.14
C SER A 123 -19.30 -14.23 -11.61
N PRO A 124 -20.57 -14.71 -11.72
CA PRO A 124 -20.96 -16.03 -11.21
C PRO A 124 -20.32 -17.22 -11.94
N SER A 125 -19.64 -16.95 -13.06
CA SER A 125 -18.94 -17.95 -13.88
C SER A 125 -17.43 -17.87 -13.74
N GLY A 126 -16.90 -16.92 -12.97
CA GLY A 126 -15.47 -16.62 -12.88
C GLY A 126 -14.85 -16.02 -14.14
N SER A 127 -15.69 -15.68 -15.13
CA SER A 127 -15.27 -15.05 -16.38
C SER A 127 -15.00 -13.56 -16.19
N GLU A 128 -13.85 -13.09 -16.67
CA GLU A 128 -13.48 -11.67 -16.70
C GLU A 128 -14.27 -10.86 -17.74
N THR A 129 -15.02 -11.55 -18.61
CA THR A 129 -15.88 -10.91 -19.63
C THR A 129 -17.35 -10.85 -19.22
N GLY A 130 -17.67 -11.31 -18.00
CA GLY A 130 -19.03 -11.37 -17.48
C GLY A 130 -19.83 -12.62 -17.92
N PRO A 131 -21.16 -12.62 -17.69
CA PRO A 131 -21.97 -11.52 -17.15
C PRO A 131 -21.66 -11.22 -15.69
N PHE A 132 -21.83 -9.96 -15.29
CA PHE A 132 -21.67 -9.51 -13.90
C PHE A 132 -23.02 -9.26 -13.23
N VAL A 133 -23.15 -9.67 -11.97
CA VAL A 133 -24.33 -9.43 -11.13
C VAL A 133 -23.94 -8.60 -9.90
N PRO A 134 -24.79 -7.67 -9.43
CA PRO A 134 -24.46 -6.84 -8.29
C PRO A 134 -24.40 -7.67 -7.00
N LEU A 135 -23.32 -7.50 -6.23
CA LEU A 135 -23.20 -8.09 -4.90
C LEU A 135 -24.14 -7.42 -3.90
N PRO A 136 -24.74 -8.18 -2.96
CA PRO A 136 -25.41 -7.60 -1.81
C PRO A 136 -24.46 -6.67 -1.06
N VAL A 137 -24.98 -5.55 -0.54
CA VAL A 137 -24.16 -4.63 0.26
C VAL A 137 -23.71 -5.34 1.54
N VAL A 138 -22.41 -5.34 1.77
CA VAL A 138 -21.79 -5.95 2.96
C VAL A 138 -22.19 -5.21 4.23
N SER A 139 -22.13 -5.89 5.37
CA SER A 139 -22.38 -5.29 6.69
C SER A 139 -21.06 -5.15 7.45
N PRO A 140 -20.93 -4.14 8.33
CA PRO A 140 -19.81 -4.08 9.27
C PRO A 140 -19.72 -5.34 10.11
N PHE A 141 -18.52 -5.68 10.57
CA PHE A 141 -18.33 -6.83 11.45
C PHE A 141 -19.21 -6.72 12.71
N GLY A 142 -19.90 -7.82 13.02
CA GLY A 142 -20.83 -7.88 14.16
C GLY A 142 -22.15 -7.10 13.99
N SER A 143 -22.39 -6.49 12.82
CA SER A 143 -23.66 -5.80 12.48
C SER A 143 -24.47 -6.63 11.48
N THR A 144 -25.79 -6.55 11.60
CA THR A 144 -26.74 -7.08 10.60
C THR A 144 -27.29 -6.00 9.66
N THR A 145 -26.88 -4.74 9.87
CA THR A 145 -27.29 -3.61 9.02
C THR A 145 -26.19 -3.35 7.99
N PRO A 146 -26.50 -3.41 6.67
CA PRO A 146 -25.55 -3.12 5.62
C PRO A 146 -25.02 -1.68 5.65
N PHE A 147 -23.88 -1.44 5.00
CA PHE A 147 -23.36 -0.08 4.80
C PHE A 147 -24.36 0.79 4.00
N ASP A 148 -24.38 2.08 4.33
CA ASP A 148 -25.01 3.08 3.48
C ASP A 148 -23.96 3.61 2.48
N LEU A 149 -24.05 3.14 1.23
CA LEU A 149 -23.15 3.54 0.15
C LEU A 149 -23.57 4.85 -0.53
N SER A 150 -24.63 5.52 -0.07
CA SER A 150 -25.04 6.83 -0.62
C SER A 150 -24.11 7.97 -0.18
N ASN A 151 -23.25 7.72 0.82
CA ASN A 151 -22.25 8.64 1.31
C ASN A 151 -20.87 7.96 1.30
N PRO A 152 -19.75 8.72 1.21
CA PRO A 152 -18.42 8.16 1.33
C PRO A 152 -18.25 7.40 2.66
N LEU A 153 -17.60 6.24 2.59
CA LEU A 153 -17.19 5.48 3.76
C LEU A 153 -15.83 5.95 4.24
N THR A 154 -15.62 5.98 5.55
CA THR A 154 -14.29 6.20 6.15
C THR A 154 -13.57 4.85 6.21
N LEU A 155 -12.58 4.66 5.34
CA LEU A 155 -11.83 3.43 5.16
C LEU A 155 -10.35 3.65 5.50
N ASN A 156 -9.68 2.63 6.04
CA ASN A 156 -8.25 2.71 6.33
C ASN A 156 -7.49 1.77 5.41
N PRO A 157 -6.43 2.24 4.71
CA PRO A 157 -5.54 1.36 3.96
C PRO A 157 -5.01 0.28 4.89
N THR A 158 -5.10 -0.97 4.45
CA THR A 158 -4.65 -2.11 5.25
C THR A 158 -4.04 -3.20 4.38
N ALA A 159 -3.03 -3.84 4.95
CA ALA A 159 -2.46 -5.09 4.45
C ALA A 159 -2.92 -6.28 5.34
N VAL A 160 -3.99 -6.11 6.11
CA VAL A 160 -4.50 -7.12 7.06
C VAL A 160 -6.01 -7.16 7.01
N PHE A 161 -6.55 -8.39 7.00
CA PHE A 161 -7.99 -8.65 6.99
C PHE A 161 -8.32 -9.73 8.02
N HIS A 162 -9.37 -9.53 8.80
CA HIS A 162 -9.93 -10.61 9.61
C HIS A 162 -11.01 -11.34 8.82
N VAL A 163 -11.06 -12.66 9.00
CA VAL A 163 -12.10 -13.48 8.37
C VAL A 163 -13.48 -13.06 8.86
N GLY A 164 -14.39 -12.80 7.92
CA GLY A 164 -15.73 -12.29 8.21
C GLY A 164 -15.84 -10.77 8.17
N GLU A 165 -14.72 -10.04 8.06
CA GLU A 165 -14.74 -8.61 7.75
C GLU A 165 -14.87 -8.39 6.24
N PRO A 166 -15.62 -7.35 5.82
CA PRO A 166 -15.65 -6.96 4.41
C PRO A 166 -14.30 -6.41 3.97
N LEU A 167 -13.83 -6.90 2.83
CA LEU A 167 -12.70 -6.36 2.10
C LEU A 167 -13.17 -5.18 1.25
N PHE A 168 -12.51 -4.04 1.34
CA PHE A 168 -12.68 -2.94 0.41
C PHE A 168 -11.43 -2.78 -0.44
N LEU A 169 -11.59 -2.32 -1.67
CA LEU A 169 -10.50 -2.23 -2.62
C LEU A 169 -10.67 -1.02 -3.54
N ARG A 170 -9.54 -0.36 -3.81
CA ARG A 170 -9.41 0.78 -4.71
C ARG A 170 -8.38 0.45 -5.77
N THR A 171 -8.72 0.67 -7.02
CA THR A 171 -7.75 0.68 -8.12
C THR A 171 -7.69 2.09 -8.68
N THR A 172 -6.50 2.65 -8.80
CA THR A 172 -6.29 3.92 -9.49
C THR A 172 -5.62 3.64 -10.81
N ASP A 173 -6.29 4.01 -11.90
CA ASP A 173 -5.75 3.97 -13.24
C ASP A 173 -6.33 5.10 -14.08
N GLY A 174 -5.48 6.05 -14.47
CA GLY A 174 -5.91 7.28 -15.12
C GLY A 174 -6.27 7.10 -16.60
N ASP A 175 -5.79 6.03 -17.23
CA ASP A 175 -5.96 5.80 -18.66
C ASP A 175 -7.21 4.99 -19.00
N GLN A 176 -7.88 4.44 -17.97
CA GLN A 176 -9.18 3.78 -18.04
C GLN A 176 -10.36 4.75 -17.87
N ASN A 177 -10.09 6.01 -17.52
CA ASN A 177 -11.07 7.10 -17.48
C ASN A 177 -11.15 7.75 -18.86
N LEU A 178 -12.07 7.27 -19.69
CA LEU A 178 -12.13 7.57 -21.13
C LEU A 178 -13.23 8.58 -21.46
N ASP A 179 -14.36 8.55 -20.74
CA ASP A 179 -15.49 9.46 -20.96
C ASP A 179 -15.80 10.24 -19.67
N PRO A 180 -15.50 11.55 -19.62
CA PRO A 180 -15.67 12.36 -18.42
C PRO A 180 -17.16 12.54 -17.99
N THR A 181 -18.10 11.97 -18.74
CA THR A 181 -19.54 12.01 -18.45
C THR A 181 -20.10 10.68 -17.95
N LEU A 182 -19.31 9.61 -17.96
CA LEU A 182 -19.72 8.27 -17.54
C LEU A 182 -18.80 7.77 -16.43
N ALA A 183 -19.34 6.97 -15.51
CA ALA A 183 -18.51 6.26 -14.56
C ALA A 183 -18.12 4.94 -15.22
N GLU A 184 -16.84 4.81 -15.57
CA GLU A 184 -16.32 3.61 -16.22
C GLU A 184 -16.20 2.42 -15.26
N THR A 185 -15.88 1.25 -15.83
CA THR A 185 -15.74 0.01 -15.07
C THR A 185 -14.48 -0.76 -15.44
N ILE A 186 -13.87 -1.42 -14.45
CA ILE A 186 -12.72 -2.32 -14.62
C ILE A 186 -12.97 -3.66 -13.96
N VAL A 187 -12.21 -4.68 -14.36
CA VAL A 187 -12.30 -6.04 -13.81
C VAL A 187 -11.08 -6.35 -12.95
N VAL A 188 -11.31 -6.73 -11.69
CA VAL A 188 -10.28 -7.10 -10.72
C VAL A 188 -10.52 -8.53 -10.25
N THR A 189 -9.44 -9.31 -10.16
CA THR A 189 -9.49 -10.66 -9.58
C THR A 189 -8.90 -10.63 -8.18
N VAL A 190 -9.61 -11.20 -7.21
CA VAL A 190 -9.13 -11.40 -5.85
C VAL A 190 -8.97 -12.90 -5.59
N THR A 191 -7.81 -13.31 -5.09
CA THR A 191 -7.49 -14.72 -4.83
C THR A 191 -6.97 -14.90 -3.41
N SER A 192 -7.42 -15.97 -2.76
CA SER A 192 -6.86 -16.49 -1.51
C SER A 192 -6.04 -17.75 -1.82
N ALA A 193 -4.72 -17.67 -1.67
CA ALA A 193 -3.82 -18.71 -2.16
C ALA A 193 -4.02 -20.07 -1.44
N GLU A 194 -4.35 -20.03 -0.16
CA GLU A 194 -4.38 -21.20 0.71
C GLU A 194 -5.73 -21.92 0.68
N THR A 195 -6.82 -21.19 0.44
CA THR A 195 -8.13 -21.79 0.17
C THR A 195 -8.30 -22.16 -1.29
N GLY A 196 -7.49 -21.57 -2.18
CA GLY A 196 -7.65 -21.67 -3.63
C GLY A 196 -8.87 -20.91 -4.14
N ASP A 197 -9.49 -20.09 -3.29
CA ASP A 197 -10.67 -19.33 -3.66
C ASP A 197 -10.30 -18.14 -4.55
N ARG A 198 -11.13 -17.88 -5.56
CA ARG A 198 -10.93 -16.83 -6.57
C ARG A 198 -12.26 -16.19 -6.89
N GLU A 199 -12.30 -14.87 -6.78
CA GLU A 199 -13.47 -14.05 -7.10
C GLU A 199 -13.12 -13.00 -8.14
N VAL A 200 -13.97 -12.87 -9.17
CA VAL A 200 -13.81 -11.89 -10.25
C VAL A 200 -14.85 -10.79 -10.09
N LEU A 201 -14.37 -9.56 -9.93
CA LEU A 201 -15.14 -8.39 -9.56
C LEU A 201 -15.13 -7.35 -10.67
N LEU A 202 -16.26 -6.70 -10.87
CA LEU A 202 -16.39 -5.49 -11.69
C LEU A 202 -16.48 -4.29 -10.74
N LEU A 203 -15.48 -3.42 -10.80
CA LEU A 203 -15.43 -2.17 -10.05
C LEU A 203 -15.91 -1.03 -10.91
N ILE A 204 -16.47 -0.01 -10.27
CA ILE A 204 -17.01 1.19 -10.93
C ILE A 204 -16.24 2.40 -10.42
N GLU A 205 -15.98 3.37 -11.30
CA GLU A 205 -15.38 4.64 -10.92
C GLU A 205 -16.16 5.38 -9.82
N THR A 206 -15.41 5.97 -8.90
CA THR A 206 -15.93 6.75 -7.76
C THR A 206 -16.66 8.03 -8.19
N GLY A 207 -16.41 8.49 -9.41
CA GLY A 207 -17.10 9.59 -10.10
C GLY A 207 -16.80 9.52 -11.59
N SER A 208 -17.59 10.21 -12.42
CA SER A 208 -17.58 10.06 -13.89
C SER A 208 -16.35 10.59 -14.63
N ASP A 209 -15.30 10.99 -13.92
CA ASP A 209 -14.06 11.52 -14.50
C ASP A 209 -12.94 11.40 -13.46
N SER A 210 -12.89 10.26 -12.76
CA SER A 210 -12.04 10.12 -11.57
C SER A 210 -10.74 9.35 -11.83
N GLY A 211 -10.75 8.34 -12.70
CA GLY A 211 -9.66 7.37 -12.81
C GLY A 211 -9.44 6.54 -11.54
N ILE A 212 -10.41 6.54 -10.63
CA ILE A 212 -10.36 5.84 -9.34
C ILE A 212 -11.58 4.94 -9.26
N PHE A 213 -11.35 3.63 -9.21
CA PHE A 213 -12.34 2.58 -9.17
C PHE A 213 -12.40 1.99 -7.77
N SER A 214 -13.59 1.72 -7.26
CA SER A 214 -13.76 1.17 -5.92
C SER A 214 -14.79 0.04 -5.87
N GLY A 215 -14.63 -0.82 -4.88
CA GLY A 215 -15.60 -1.85 -4.56
C GLY A 215 -15.34 -2.54 -3.24
N TYR A 216 -16.11 -3.60 -2.99
CA TYR A 216 -16.07 -4.42 -1.80
C TYR A 216 -16.33 -5.88 -2.11
N LEU A 217 -15.87 -6.75 -1.22
CA LEU A 217 -16.12 -8.19 -1.25
C LEU A 217 -16.32 -8.69 0.18
N GLY A 218 -17.36 -9.50 0.40
CA GLY A 218 -17.55 -10.17 1.68
C GLY A 218 -16.54 -11.30 1.85
N THR A 219 -16.07 -11.54 3.09
CA THR A 219 -15.19 -12.68 3.39
C THR A 219 -15.88 -13.68 4.30
N THR A 220 -15.46 -14.95 4.26
CA THR A 220 -16.05 -16.03 5.04
C THR A 220 -15.02 -17.07 5.47
N ALA A 221 -15.26 -17.74 6.59
CA ALA A 221 -14.49 -18.91 7.04
C ALA A 221 -15.02 -20.23 6.45
N ALA A 222 -16.15 -20.18 5.71
CA ALA A 222 -16.71 -21.36 5.05
C ALA A 222 -15.74 -21.86 3.96
N PRO A 223 -15.76 -23.17 3.62
CA PRO A 223 -14.95 -23.70 2.53
C PRO A 223 -15.15 -22.93 1.22
N ALA A 224 -14.09 -22.78 0.43
CA ALA A 224 -14.11 -22.11 -0.86
C ALA A 224 -15.25 -22.65 -1.74
N GLY A 225 -16.08 -21.74 -2.23
CA GLY A 225 -17.11 -22.03 -3.22
C GLY A 225 -16.76 -21.29 -4.50
N SER A 226 -16.85 -21.95 -5.65
CA SER A 226 -16.48 -21.33 -6.93
C SER A 226 -17.37 -20.13 -7.21
N ASP A 227 -16.75 -18.95 -7.35
CA ASP A 227 -17.33 -17.73 -7.91
C ASP A 227 -18.71 -17.42 -7.32
N ASN A 228 -18.78 -17.40 -5.99
CA ASN A 228 -20.03 -17.25 -5.25
C ASN A 228 -20.22 -15.82 -4.69
N GLY A 229 -19.24 -14.94 -4.88
CA GLY A 229 -19.25 -13.56 -4.39
C GLY A 229 -18.91 -13.41 -2.91
N LEU A 230 -18.30 -14.43 -2.32
CA LEU A 230 -17.75 -14.42 -0.96
C LEU A 230 -16.37 -15.06 -0.98
N LEU A 231 -15.35 -14.30 -0.56
CA LEU A 231 -14.00 -14.82 -0.49
C LEU A 231 -13.82 -15.71 0.74
N SER A 232 -13.57 -16.99 0.54
CA SER A 232 -13.15 -17.91 1.59
C SER A 232 -11.72 -17.59 2.01
N LEU A 233 -11.58 -17.18 3.26
CA LEU A 233 -10.31 -16.93 3.92
C LEU A 233 -10.11 -17.95 5.02
N ILE A 234 -8.86 -18.38 5.15
CA ILE A 234 -8.39 -19.05 6.37
C ILE A 234 -7.54 -18.08 7.15
N ALA A 235 -7.47 -18.31 8.47
CA ALA A 235 -6.43 -17.67 9.26
C ALA A 235 -5.10 -17.91 8.56
N ASN A 236 -4.28 -16.85 8.47
CA ASN A 236 -2.92 -16.93 7.95
C ASN A 236 -2.80 -17.07 6.44
N GLY A 237 -3.89 -16.82 5.71
CA GLY A 237 -3.90 -16.83 4.26
C GLY A 237 -3.30 -15.56 3.64
N THR A 238 -2.75 -15.72 2.44
CA THR A 238 -2.28 -14.65 1.59
C THR A 238 -3.40 -14.25 0.64
N LEU A 239 -3.85 -13.00 0.77
CA LEU A 239 -4.77 -12.38 -0.17
C LEU A 239 -3.99 -11.63 -1.24
N THR A 240 -4.30 -11.93 -2.50
CA THR A 240 -3.76 -11.22 -3.66
C THR A 240 -4.91 -10.61 -4.44
N ALA A 241 -4.84 -9.29 -4.68
CA ALA A 241 -5.69 -8.61 -5.63
C ALA A 241 -4.86 -8.26 -6.88
N SER A 242 -5.39 -8.62 -8.05
CA SER A 242 -4.72 -8.42 -9.33
C SER A 242 -5.64 -7.74 -10.33
N TYR A 243 -5.08 -6.77 -11.03
CA TYR A 243 -5.71 -6.04 -12.13
C TYR A 243 -4.80 -6.14 -13.34
N TYR A 244 -5.40 -6.49 -14.48
CA TYR A 244 -4.73 -6.56 -15.78
C TYR A 244 -5.34 -5.50 -16.68
N ASP A 245 -4.52 -4.53 -17.08
CA ASP A 245 -4.89 -3.60 -18.14
C ASP A 245 -4.58 -4.25 -19.50
N SER A 246 -5.60 -4.39 -20.35
CA SER A 246 -5.42 -4.97 -21.69
C SER A 246 -4.67 -4.06 -22.66
N ASP A 247 -4.52 -2.82 -22.28
CA ASP A 247 -4.21 -1.68 -23.13
C ASP A 247 -2.78 -1.14 -22.83
N ASP A 248 -2.31 -1.23 -21.59
CA ASP A 248 -0.92 -1.22 -21.12
C ASP A 248 -0.59 -2.49 -20.33
N GLY A 249 0.52 -3.16 -20.62
CA GLY A 249 0.93 -4.39 -19.92
C GLY A 249 1.48 -4.16 -18.51
N SER A 250 1.15 -3.03 -17.87
CA SER A 250 1.51 -2.73 -16.49
C SER A 250 0.51 -3.37 -15.53
N ASP A 251 0.73 -4.66 -15.25
CA ASP A 251 -0.07 -5.39 -14.26
C ASP A 251 0.16 -4.78 -12.87
N SER A 252 -0.92 -4.49 -12.15
CA SER A 252 -0.87 -4.10 -10.74
C SER A 252 -1.27 -5.29 -9.87
N THR A 253 -0.43 -5.61 -8.89
CA THR A 253 -0.67 -6.65 -7.90
C THR A 253 -0.31 -6.16 -6.51
N THR A 254 -1.18 -6.40 -5.54
CA THR A 254 -0.91 -6.12 -4.12
C THR A 254 -1.17 -7.36 -3.28
N ALA A 255 -0.20 -7.67 -2.42
CA ALA A 255 -0.26 -8.73 -1.42
C ALA A 255 -0.27 -8.11 -0.01
N ALA A 256 -1.12 -8.63 0.86
CA ALA A 256 -1.39 -8.10 2.19
C ALA A 256 -0.91 -9.11 3.27
N ALA A 257 0.01 -8.71 4.18
CA ALA A 257 0.16 -9.35 5.50
C ALA A 257 0.91 -8.51 6.57
N LEU A 258 0.35 -8.41 7.78
CA LEU A 258 1.07 -8.22 9.05
C LEU A 258 0.89 -9.48 9.92
N VAL A 259 1.80 -9.71 10.86
CA VAL A 259 1.91 -10.96 11.63
C VAL A 259 1.89 -10.67 13.13
N ASP A 260 1.28 -11.56 13.93
CA ASP A 260 1.17 -11.48 15.40
C ASP A 260 2.04 -12.54 16.11
N PRO A 261 3.30 -12.23 16.48
CA PRO A 261 4.08 -13.15 17.30
C PRO A 261 3.60 -13.17 18.75
N PHE A 262 3.41 -14.37 19.29
CA PHE A 262 3.11 -14.58 20.70
C PHE A 262 3.85 -15.80 21.24
N GLY A 263 3.78 -16.01 22.55
CA GLY A 263 4.39 -17.20 23.13
C GLY A 263 4.25 -17.30 24.64
N LEU A 264 4.76 -18.41 25.15
CA LEU A 264 4.84 -18.71 26.58
C LEU A 264 6.28 -18.68 27.05
N VAL A 265 6.56 -17.98 28.15
CA VAL A 265 7.81 -18.11 28.90
C VAL A 265 7.61 -19.13 30.02
N PHE A 266 8.51 -20.12 30.12
CA PHE A 266 8.36 -21.22 31.07
C PHE A 266 9.69 -21.75 31.59
N ASP A 267 9.65 -22.42 32.74
CA ASP A 267 10.81 -23.07 33.37
C ASP A 267 11.21 -24.32 32.57
N SER A 268 12.44 -24.35 32.08
CA SER A 268 12.99 -25.42 31.23
C SER A 268 13.15 -26.77 31.94
N THR A 269 12.98 -26.85 33.26
CA THR A 269 13.07 -28.07 34.07
C THR A 269 11.70 -28.59 34.49
N THR A 270 10.72 -27.71 34.68
CA THR A 270 9.40 -28.09 35.22
C THR A 270 8.24 -27.91 34.24
N GLY A 271 8.42 -27.11 33.18
CA GLY A 271 7.35 -26.76 32.23
C GLY A 271 6.38 -25.70 32.75
N GLN A 272 6.58 -25.18 33.96
CA GLN A 272 5.67 -24.20 34.55
C GLN A 272 5.84 -22.82 33.91
N PRO A 273 4.75 -22.11 33.58
CA PRO A 273 4.80 -20.73 33.11
C PRO A 273 5.48 -19.78 34.11
N ILE A 274 6.20 -18.77 33.62
CA ILE A 274 6.92 -17.79 34.44
C ILE A 274 6.53 -16.35 34.07
N ASP A 275 5.98 -15.63 35.04
CA ASP A 275 5.74 -14.18 34.95
C ASP A 275 7.01 -13.37 35.24
N GLY A 276 7.04 -12.11 34.80
CA GLY A 276 8.08 -11.15 35.17
C GLY A 276 9.34 -11.19 34.29
N VAL A 277 9.30 -11.91 33.18
CA VAL A 277 10.39 -11.92 32.19
C VAL A 277 10.17 -10.79 31.21
N THR A 278 11.16 -9.92 31.02
CA THR A 278 11.08 -8.87 30.00
C THR A 278 11.46 -9.47 28.65
N VAL A 279 10.55 -9.38 27.69
CA VAL A 279 10.72 -9.83 26.30
C VAL A 279 10.70 -8.59 25.40
N THR A 280 11.80 -8.35 24.70
CA THR A 280 11.93 -7.24 23.76
C THR A 280 12.09 -7.77 22.34
N LEU A 281 11.24 -7.32 21.43
CA LEU A 281 11.33 -7.62 20.01
C LEU A 281 12.26 -6.60 19.34
N VAL A 282 13.24 -7.12 18.60
CA VAL A 282 14.28 -6.33 17.92
C VAL A 282 14.34 -6.71 16.45
N ASP A 283 14.44 -5.71 15.59
CA ASP A 283 14.70 -5.91 14.16
C ASP A 283 16.13 -6.44 13.98
N ALA A 284 16.27 -7.60 13.33
CA ALA A 284 17.55 -8.31 13.28
C ALA A 284 18.60 -7.64 12.36
N ALA A 285 18.16 -6.83 11.40
CA ALA A 285 19.05 -6.15 10.46
C ALA A 285 19.66 -4.88 11.07
N SER A 286 18.85 -4.08 11.77
CA SER A 286 19.25 -2.82 12.39
C SER A 286 19.73 -2.96 13.83
N GLY A 287 19.29 -4.01 14.53
CA GLY A 287 19.54 -4.19 15.96
C GLY A 287 18.78 -3.20 16.85
N LEU A 288 17.81 -2.46 16.29
CA LEU A 288 16.96 -1.51 17.00
C LEU A 288 15.64 -2.15 17.44
N PRO A 289 14.97 -1.63 18.48
CA PRO A 289 13.65 -2.10 18.88
C PRO A 289 12.67 -2.10 17.69
N ALA A 290 11.93 -3.19 17.53
CA ALA A 290 10.97 -3.35 16.43
C ALA A 290 9.81 -2.35 16.54
N THR A 291 9.21 -2.00 15.42
CA THR A 291 7.93 -1.27 15.43
C THR A 291 6.80 -2.28 15.61
N VAL A 292 6.03 -2.15 16.68
CA VAL A 292 4.90 -3.03 17.00
C VAL A 292 3.63 -2.19 17.06
N MET A 293 2.55 -2.73 16.51
CA MET A 293 1.24 -2.10 16.49
C MET A 293 0.27 -2.93 17.33
N GLY A 294 -0.77 -2.28 17.87
CA GLY A 294 -1.87 -2.94 18.55
C GLY A 294 -2.74 -3.74 17.58
N ASP A 295 -3.75 -4.44 18.09
CA ASP A 295 -4.71 -5.23 17.28
C ASP A 295 -5.49 -4.35 16.28
N ASP A 296 -5.51 -3.04 16.49
CA ASP A 296 -6.12 -2.06 15.59
C ASP A 296 -5.25 -1.73 14.35
N GLY A 297 -4.00 -2.22 14.29
CA GLY A 297 -3.08 -1.97 13.18
C GLY A 297 -2.66 -0.51 13.03
N VAL A 298 -2.87 0.33 14.05
CA VAL A 298 -2.55 1.77 14.01
C VAL A 298 -1.85 2.23 15.29
N SER A 299 -2.36 1.79 16.45
CA SER A 299 -1.84 2.21 17.74
C SER A 299 -0.45 1.66 17.97
N SER A 300 0.47 2.52 18.43
CA SER A 300 1.80 2.05 18.81
C SER A 300 1.70 1.13 20.02
N TYR A 301 2.20 -0.08 19.86
CA TYR A 301 2.34 -1.06 20.92
C TYR A 301 3.80 -1.13 21.37
N PRO A 302 4.09 -1.34 22.67
CA PRO A 302 5.47 -1.46 23.14
C PRO A 302 6.21 -2.64 22.49
N SER A 303 7.40 -2.38 21.94
CA SER A 303 8.29 -3.43 21.47
C SER A 303 8.93 -4.24 22.60
N SER A 304 8.66 -3.88 23.85
CA SER A 304 9.12 -4.56 25.06
C SER A 304 7.95 -4.78 26.00
N VAL A 305 7.71 -6.04 26.36
CA VAL A 305 6.60 -6.46 27.23
C VAL A 305 7.14 -7.34 28.37
N ILE A 306 6.34 -7.53 29.41
CA ILE A 306 6.66 -8.40 30.54
C ILE A 306 5.71 -9.59 30.50
N SER A 307 6.24 -10.82 30.56
CA SER A 307 5.44 -12.03 30.58
C SER A 307 4.43 -12.03 31.74
N GLY A 308 3.17 -12.37 31.44
CA GLY A 308 2.06 -12.36 32.38
C GLY A 308 1.56 -10.99 32.84
N ALA A 309 2.18 -9.89 32.39
CA ALA A 309 1.77 -8.54 32.76
C ALA A 309 0.82 -7.93 31.71
N THR A 310 -0.16 -7.15 32.18
CA THR A 310 -1.02 -6.36 31.29
C THR A 310 -0.21 -5.26 30.60
N THR A 311 -0.35 -5.16 29.28
CA THR A 311 0.26 -4.11 28.46
C THR A 311 -0.84 -3.22 27.86
N THR A 312 -0.56 -1.94 27.62
CA THR A 312 -1.51 -0.99 27.02
C THR A 312 -0.89 -0.32 25.81
N ASP A 313 -1.63 -0.24 24.71
CA ASP A 313 -1.20 0.51 23.52
C ASP A 313 -1.55 2.01 23.61
N SER A 314 -1.20 2.77 22.57
CA SER A 314 -1.48 4.21 22.52
C SER A 314 -2.97 4.58 22.42
N SER A 315 -3.86 3.66 22.03
CA SER A 315 -5.32 3.91 22.07
C SER A 315 -5.89 3.77 23.48
N GLY A 316 -5.14 3.16 24.40
CA GLY A 316 -5.61 2.79 25.72
C GLY A 316 -6.20 1.37 25.78
N HIS A 317 -6.11 0.57 24.72
CA HIS A 317 -6.53 -0.82 24.75
C HIS A 317 -5.57 -1.67 25.59
N THR A 318 -6.13 -2.52 26.46
CA THR A 318 -5.36 -3.33 27.41
C THR A 318 -5.31 -4.79 26.99
N TYR A 319 -4.09 -5.32 26.90
CA TYR A 319 -3.79 -6.70 26.55
C TYR A 319 -3.40 -7.45 27.82
N THR A 320 -4.19 -8.46 28.20
CA THR A 320 -3.93 -9.26 29.41
C THR A 320 -3.57 -10.69 29.01
N PRO A 321 -2.28 -11.02 28.90
CA PRO A 321 -1.85 -12.36 28.56
C PRO A 321 -2.11 -13.33 29.73
N PRO A 322 -2.18 -14.66 29.48
CA PRO A 322 -2.17 -15.65 30.54
C PRO A 322 -0.84 -15.62 31.30
N VAL A 323 -0.77 -16.33 32.43
CA VAL A 323 0.49 -16.51 33.20
C VAL A 323 1.59 -17.02 32.28
N GLY A 324 2.74 -16.36 32.31
CA GLY A 324 3.91 -16.59 31.46
C GLY A 324 3.75 -16.15 30.01
N GLY A 325 2.57 -15.72 29.59
CA GLY A 325 2.29 -15.34 28.21
C GLY A 325 2.86 -13.97 27.85
N TYR A 326 3.24 -13.80 26.59
CA TYR A 326 3.57 -12.51 25.98
C TYR A 326 3.03 -12.45 24.54
N ARG A 327 2.89 -11.24 23.99
CA ARG A 327 2.37 -11.02 22.65
C ARG A 327 2.91 -9.71 22.05
N PHE A 328 3.14 -9.72 20.74
CA PHE A 328 3.43 -8.55 19.91
C PHE A 328 2.36 -8.50 18.82
N PRO A 329 1.25 -7.79 19.06
CA PRO A 329 0.00 -8.00 18.32
C PRO A 329 0.13 -7.88 16.81
N LEU A 330 0.86 -6.87 16.30
CA LEU A 330 1.10 -6.73 14.87
C LEU A 330 2.50 -6.19 14.60
N ILE A 331 3.24 -6.89 13.73
CA ILE A 331 4.52 -6.45 13.17
C ILE A 331 4.58 -6.72 11.66
N ALA A 332 5.38 -5.92 10.95
CA ALA A 332 5.65 -6.13 9.54
C ALA A 332 6.45 -7.42 9.32
N SER A 333 6.31 -8.05 8.15
CA SER A 333 7.21 -9.14 7.76
C SER A 333 8.66 -8.68 7.73
N GLY A 334 9.58 -9.53 8.16
CA GLY A 334 11.00 -9.21 8.30
C GLY A 334 11.74 -10.23 9.16
N ASP A 335 13.03 -10.04 9.37
CA ASP A 335 13.83 -10.87 10.28
C ASP A 335 13.92 -10.20 11.65
N TYR A 336 13.57 -10.94 12.70
CA TYR A 336 13.53 -10.44 14.07
C TYR A 336 14.32 -11.32 15.03
N ARG A 337 14.58 -10.79 16.22
CA ARG A 337 15.09 -11.56 17.36
C ARG A 337 14.39 -11.13 18.65
N LEU A 338 14.24 -12.07 19.57
CA LEU A 338 13.77 -11.80 20.93
C LEU A 338 14.97 -11.60 21.86
N GLU A 339 15.05 -10.43 22.48
CA GLU A 339 15.93 -10.18 23.61
C GLU A 339 15.19 -10.50 24.90
N ILE A 340 15.78 -11.36 25.74
CA ILE A 340 15.13 -11.92 26.92
C ILE A 340 15.93 -11.50 28.14
N THR A 341 15.31 -10.72 29.02
CA THR A 341 15.88 -10.36 30.33
C THR A 341 15.09 -11.09 31.42
N PRO A 342 15.65 -12.18 32.00
CA PRO A 342 14.96 -12.96 33.01
C PRO A 342 14.97 -12.25 34.38
N PRO A 343 14.00 -12.55 35.27
CA PRO A 343 14.00 -12.08 36.64
C PRO A 343 15.11 -12.74 37.47
N GLU A 344 15.34 -12.24 38.70
CA GLU A 344 16.35 -12.79 39.61
C GLU A 344 16.12 -14.30 39.85
N GLY A 345 17.21 -15.08 39.83
CA GLY A 345 17.17 -16.53 39.99
C GLY A 345 17.01 -17.32 38.70
N TYR A 346 16.73 -16.67 37.55
CA TYR A 346 16.63 -17.33 36.25
C TYR A 346 17.75 -16.93 35.29
N ARG A 347 17.97 -17.75 34.26
CA ARG A 347 18.95 -17.52 33.19
C ARG A 347 18.32 -17.78 31.82
N ALA A 348 18.61 -16.90 30.87
CA ALA A 348 18.21 -17.02 29.48
C ALA A 348 19.41 -16.75 28.56
N PRO A 349 19.47 -17.34 27.35
CA PRO A 349 18.57 -18.39 26.87
C PRO A 349 18.84 -19.74 27.57
N SER A 350 17.83 -20.63 27.61
CA SER A 350 18.03 -21.99 28.11
C SER A 350 19.03 -22.77 27.26
N ILE A 351 19.81 -23.66 27.88
CA ILE A 351 20.65 -24.65 27.19
C ILE A 351 20.09 -26.08 27.24
N VAL A 352 18.92 -26.29 27.86
CA VAL A 352 18.28 -27.61 27.97
C VAL A 352 17.86 -28.10 26.58
N PRO A 353 18.25 -29.31 26.14
CA PRO A 353 17.88 -29.84 24.84
C PRO A 353 16.36 -29.88 24.61
N THR A 354 15.90 -29.49 23.42
CA THR A 354 14.47 -29.49 23.06
C THR A 354 13.82 -30.85 23.29
N ALA A 355 14.53 -31.95 23.01
CA ALA A 355 14.02 -33.30 23.25
C ALA A 355 13.62 -33.55 24.72
N LEU A 356 14.30 -32.93 25.70
CA LEU A 356 13.93 -33.04 27.11
C LEU A 356 12.76 -32.12 27.45
N ILE A 357 12.74 -30.90 26.90
CA ILE A 357 11.64 -29.93 27.07
C ILE A 357 10.31 -30.54 26.59
N GLN A 358 10.32 -31.27 25.48
CA GLN A 358 9.11 -31.92 24.95
C GLN A 358 8.60 -33.10 25.81
N MET A 359 9.31 -33.49 26.88
CA MET A 359 8.84 -34.49 27.85
C MET A 359 8.18 -33.85 29.09
N LEU A 360 8.20 -32.53 29.21
CA LEU A 360 7.67 -31.83 30.38
C LEU A 360 6.14 -31.73 30.32
N PRO A 361 5.48 -31.59 31.49
CA PRO A 361 4.07 -31.20 31.53
C PRO A 361 3.87 -29.87 30.81
N GLY A 362 2.85 -29.78 29.94
CA GLY A 362 2.58 -28.60 29.12
C GLY A 362 3.10 -28.67 27.68
N ALA A 363 3.87 -29.70 27.34
CA ALA A 363 4.26 -29.99 25.95
C ALA A 363 3.04 -30.37 25.07
N PRO A 364 3.10 -30.18 23.73
CA PRO A 364 4.27 -29.70 22.99
C PRO A 364 4.47 -28.19 23.10
N PHE A 365 5.73 -27.78 23.27
CA PHE A 365 6.15 -26.38 23.23
C PHE A 365 6.66 -26.01 21.83
N SER A 366 6.39 -24.80 21.36
CA SER A 366 6.88 -24.28 20.07
C SER A 366 8.31 -23.76 20.21
N ILE A 367 9.31 -24.65 20.08
CA ILE A 367 10.73 -24.32 20.27
C ILE A 367 11.43 -24.11 18.92
N GLU A 368 11.46 -22.86 18.47
CA GLU A 368 12.15 -22.38 17.27
C GLU A 368 13.48 -21.67 17.59
N SER A 369 14.20 -21.22 16.55
CA SER A 369 15.44 -20.41 16.67
C SER A 369 15.25 -19.18 17.59
N GLY A 370 14.13 -18.47 17.46
CA GLY A 370 13.78 -17.29 18.27
C GLY A 370 13.66 -17.58 19.77
N SER A 371 13.27 -18.80 20.14
CA SER A 371 13.08 -19.24 21.54
C SER A 371 14.34 -19.15 22.39
N ARG A 372 15.52 -19.16 21.73
CA ARG A 372 16.83 -19.10 22.39
C ARG A 372 17.62 -17.86 21.99
N GLY A 373 16.92 -16.79 21.60
CA GLY A 373 17.51 -15.50 21.23
C GLY A 373 18.19 -15.48 19.86
N GLY A 374 17.98 -16.52 19.05
CA GLY A 374 18.39 -16.54 17.64
C GLY A 374 17.48 -15.69 16.76
N ASN A 375 17.91 -15.43 15.53
CA ASN A 375 17.07 -14.75 14.55
C ASN A 375 15.97 -15.71 14.08
N PHE A 376 14.81 -15.16 13.76
CA PHE A 376 13.70 -15.86 13.13
C PHE A 376 13.04 -14.96 12.08
N ALA A 377 12.60 -15.57 11.00
CA ALA A 377 11.89 -14.89 9.94
C ALA A 377 10.40 -14.79 10.29
N VAL A 378 9.86 -13.60 10.15
CA VAL A 378 8.44 -13.30 10.20
C VAL A 378 7.99 -13.10 8.75
N ASN A 379 7.37 -14.12 8.18
CA ASN A 379 6.84 -14.08 6.83
C ASN A 379 5.36 -13.69 6.87
N PRO A 380 4.84 -13.04 5.81
CA PRO A 380 3.40 -12.89 5.59
C PRO A 380 2.63 -14.18 5.95
N GLY A 381 1.62 -14.10 6.82
CA GLY A 381 0.86 -15.26 7.24
C GLY A 381 0.62 -15.35 8.76
N PRO A 382 0.74 -16.53 9.38
CA PRO A 382 0.17 -16.77 10.69
C PRO A 382 0.72 -15.98 11.84
N THR A 383 -0.09 -15.85 12.90
CA THR A 383 0.44 -15.64 14.24
C THR A 383 1.54 -16.66 14.52
N ILE A 384 2.75 -16.21 14.86
CA ILE A 384 3.88 -17.11 15.08
C ILE A 384 3.97 -17.37 16.58
N GLN A 385 3.82 -18.64 16.98
CA GLN A 385 4.04 -19.02 18.38
C GLN A 385 5.52 -19.36 18.61
N ILE A 386 6.16 -18.68 19.55
CA ILE A 386 7.55 -18.94 19.96
C ILE A 386 7.57 -19.09 21.48
N ASP A 387 7.72 -20.31 22.00
CA ASP A 387 7.78 -20.51 23.44
C ASP A 387 9.22 -20.40 23.94
N ILE A 388 9.45 -19.61 25.00
CA ILE A 388 10.77 -19.25 25.50
C ILE A 388 11.08 -20.08 26.76
N PRO A 389 11.95 -21.11 26.67
CA PRO A 389 12.45 -21.79 27.85
C PRO A 389 13.52 -20.95 28.55
N ILE A 390 13.39 -20.79 29.87
CA ILE A 390 14.43 -20.19 30.72
C ILE A 390 14.85 -21.16 31.84
N ASP A 391 16.14 -21.12 32.18
CA ASP A 391 16.72 -22.04 33.15
C ASP A 391 16.60 -21.47 34.56
N SER A 392 16.07 -22.27 35.48
CA SER A 392 16.15 -21.98 36.91
C SER A 392 17.60 -22.08 37.39
N GLY A 393 18.17 -20.96 37.81
CA GLY A 393 19.51 -20.87 38.41
C GLY A 393 19.48 -21.18 39.91
N PRO A 394 20.67 -21.21 40.56
CA PRO A 394 20.74 -21.28 42.02
C PRO A 394 20.07 -20.05 42.62
N GLY A 395 18.84 -20.23 43.12
CA GLY A 395 17.97 -19.16 43.62
C GLY A 395 16.50 -19.27 43.21
N ALA A 396 16.16 -19.94 42.11
CA ALA A 396 14.78 -20.05 41.63
C ALA A 396 13.92 -21.01 42.47
N THR A 397 14.44 -22.19 42.83
CA THR A 397 13.83 -23.10 43.80
C THR A 397 14.91 -23.92 44.53
N GLY A 398 15.06 -23.72 45.84
CA GLY A 398 15.93 -24.55 46.71
C GLY A 398 17.08 -23.83 47.41
N LEU A 399 17.53 -24.42 48.52
CA LEU A 399 18.67 -23.98 49.32
C LEU A 399 19.97 -24.08 48.51
N TRP A 400 20.64 -22.96 48.29
CA TRP A 400 21.96 -22.93 47.67
C TRP A 400 23.00 -22.37 48.64
N VAL A 401 24.23 -22.88 48.52
CA VAL A 401 25.39 -22.40 49.28
C VAL A 401 26.37 -21.80 48.28
N LYS A 402 26.57 -20.49 48.37
CA LYS A 402 27.67 -19.82 47.69
C LYS A 402 28.90 -19.89 48.59
N LYS A 403 29.95 -20.51 48.07
CA LYS A 403 31.25 -20.58 48.74
C LYS A 403 32.22 -19.69 47.98
N GLU A 404 32.54 -18.53 48.56
CA GLU A 404 33.54 -17.62 48.02
C GLU A 404 34.83 -17.82 48.79
N THR A 405 35.95 -17.93 48.08
CA THR A 405 37.28 -17.97 48.68
C THR A 405 38.08 -16.74 48.32
N ASN A 406 38.83 -16.20 49.27
CA ASN A 406 39.70 -15.04 49.06
C ASN A 406 41.12 -15.42 48.59
N LYS A 407 41.38 -16.70 48.28
CA LYS A 407 42.70 -17.20 47.87
C LYS A 407 42.72 -17.59 46.40
N SER A 408 43.63 -16.99 45.62
CA SER A 408 43.87 -17.33 44.21
C SER A 408 44.91 -18.43 44.01
N ARG A 409 45.53 -18.94 45.08
CA ARG A 409 46.51 -20.04 45.08
C ARG A 409 46.37 -20.90 46.34
N ALA A 410 46.55 -22.20 46.19
CA ALA A 410 46.54 -23.19 47.28
C ALA A 410 47.60 -24.28 47.00
N ALA A 411 48.16 -24.86 48.06
CA ALA A 411 49.05 -26.01 48.02
C ALA A 411 48.31 -27.31 48.37
N ILE A 412 48.96 -28.46 48.13
CA ILE A 412 48.43 -29.77 48.54
C ILE A 412 48.31 -29.77 50.08
N GLY A 413 47.08 -29.83 50.59
CA GLY A 413 46.76 -29.82 52.02
C GLY A 413 46.09 -28.54 52.53
N ASP A 414 45.94 -27.51 51.71
CA ASP A 414 45.28 -26.27 52.13
C ASP A 414 43.75 -26.43 52.24
N PHE A 415 43.18 -25.95 53.35
CA PHE A 415 41.74 -25.77 53.47
C PHE A 415 41.34 -24.44 52.85
N VAL A 416 40.64 -24.52 51.72
CA VAL A 416 40.10 -23.36 51.00
C VAL A 416 38.60 -23.31 51.33
N ALA A 417 38.26 -22.44 52.29
CA ALA A 417 36.89 -22.08 52.63
C ALA A 417 36.44 -20.92 51.75
#